data_AF-K5VMS2-F1
#
_entry.id   AF-K5VMS2-F1
#
_cell.length_a   1.000
_cell.length_b   1.000
_cell.length_c   1.000
_cell.angle_alpha   90.00
_cell.angle_beta   90.00
_cell.angle_gamma   90.00
#
_symmetry.space_group_name_H-M   'P 1'
#
loop_
_entity.id
_entity.type
_entity.pdbx_description
1 polymer ?
#
loop_
_entity_poly.entity_id
_entity_poly.type
_entity_poly.pdbx_seq_one_letter_code
_entity_poly.pdbx_strand_id
1 'polypeptide(L)' 'MVNVKVGDTVPTGKFATVYYTPELDSHAACGAPSKVTTDIFKGKKVVIFAVPGASR' A
#
# COMPACT_ATOMS: atom_id res chain seq x y z
N MET A 1 -17.51 5.24 7.21
CA MET A 1 -16.62 5.92 6.24
C MET A 1 -15.65 6.77 7.04
N VAL A 2 -14.34 6.57 6.88
CA VAL A 2 -13.34 7.44 7.54
C VAL A 2 -13.10 8.62 6.60
N ASN A 3 -13.42 9.83 7.05
CA ASN A 3 -13.15 11.06 6.31
C ASN A 3 -11.84 11.65 6.84
N VAL A 4 -10.83 11.76 5.97
CA VAL A 4 -9.49 12.27 6.33
C VAL A 4 -9.37 13.71 5.84
N LYS A 5 -8.99 14.62 6.73
CA LYS A 5 -8.73 16.04 6.41
C LYS A 5 -7.32 16.46 6.81
N VAL A 6 -6.88 17.59 6.27
CA VAL A 6 -5.57 18.18 6.59
C VAL A 6 -5.47 18.44 8.10
N GLY A 7 -4.36 18.03 8.71
CA GLY A 7 -4.11 18.13 10.14
C GLY A 7 -4.50 16.88 10.94
N ASP A 8 -5.21 15.92 10.36
CA ASP A 8 -5.52 14.65 11.03
C ASP A 8 -4.26 13.77 11.14
N THR A 9 -4.21 13.00 12.24
CA THR A 9 -3.24 11.91 12.36
C THR A 9 -3.58 10.81 11.37
N VAL A 10 -2.55 10.28 10.69
CA VAL A 10 -2.70 9.17 9.74
C VAL A 10 -3.30 7.95 10.45
N PRO A 11 -4.43 7.39 9.98
CA PRO A 11 -5.04 6.22 10.58
C PRO A 11 -4.13 4.98 10.52
N THR A 12 -4.31 4.07 11.46
CA THR A 12 -3.64 2.76 11.43
C THR A 12 -4.32 1.86 10.40
N GLY A 13 -3.53 1.34 9.45
CA GLY A 13 -4.03 0.51 8.37
C GLY A 13 -3.07 -0.63 8.04
N LYS A 14 -3.61 -1.68 7.41
CA LYS A 14 -2.85 -2.82 6.90
C LYS A 14 -3.11 -2.97 5.41
N PHE A 15 -2.06 -3.06 4.62
CA PHE A 15 -2.11 -3.27 3.18
C PHE A 15 -1.43 -4.59 2.84
N ALA A 16 -2.01 -5.32 1.89
CA ALA A 16 -1.29 -6.40 1.22
C ALA A 16 -0.41 -5.76 0.14
N THR A 17 0.84 -6.17 0.07
CA THR A 17 1.81 -5.66 -0.91
C THR A 17 2.68 -6.80 -1.39
N VAL A 18 2.85 -6.89 -2.70
CA VAL A 18 3.88 -7.73 -3.32
C VAL A 18 5.07 -6.82 -3.59
N TYR A 19 6.20 -7.12 -2.94
CA TYR A 19 7.42 -6.37 -3.20
C TYR A 19 7.99 -6.77 -4.55
N TYR A 20 8.38 -5.76 -5.33
CA TYR A 20 9.02 -5.97 -6.61
C TYR A 20 10.39 -6.66 -6.44
N THR A 21 10.67 -7.63 -7.30
CA THR A 21 11.96 -8.26 -7.52
C THR A 21 12.17 -8.40 -9.03
N PRO A 22 13.40 -8.41 -9.55
CA PRO A 22 13.66 -8.53 -11.00
C PRO A 22 13.06 -9.81 -11.63
N GLU A 23 12.85 -10.84 -10.83
CA GLU A 23 12.24 -12.11 -11.26
C GLU A 23 10.76 -11.98 -11.63
N LEU A 24 10.08 -10.97 -11.07
CA LEU A 24 8.66 -10.70 -11.32
C LEU A 24 8.40 -10.03 -12.68
N ASP A 25 9.40 -9.39 -13.29
CA ASP A 25 9.26 -8.72 -14.60
C ASP A 25 8.94 -9.68 -15.75
N SER A 26 9.43 -10.91 -15.64
CA SER A 26 9.14 -11.98 -16.58
C SER A 26 7.65 -12.37 -16.59
N HIS A 27 6.90 -12.01 -15.54
CA HIS A 27 5.54 -12.48 -15.26
C HIS A 27 5.39 -14.02 -15.18
N ALA A 28 6.50 -14.77 -15.26
CA ALA A 28 6.53 -16.22 -15.14
C ALA A 28 6.46 -16.72 -13.68
N ALA A 29 6.55 -15.81 -12.70
CA ALA A 29 6.45 -16.10 -11.28
C ALA A 29 5.43 -15.19 -10.59
N CYS A 30 4.70 -15.75 -9.63
CA CYS A 30 3.79 -14.99 -8.77
C CYS A 30 4.53 -14.51 -7.53
N GLY A 31 4.42 -13.23 -7.19
CA GLY A 31 5.03 -12.68 -5.98
C GLY A 31 4.23 -13.02 -4.74
N ALA A 32 4.91 -13.35 -3.64
CA ALA A 32 4.27 -13.69 -2.38
C ALA A 32 3.76 -12.41 -1.66
N PRO A 33 2.46 -12.33 -1.33
CA PRO A 33 1.91 -11.15 -0.67
C PRO A 33 2.44 -11.01 0.76
N SER A 34 2.98 -9.85 1.06
CA SER A 34 3.41 -9.44 2.39
C SER A 34 2.43 -8.44 3.00
N LYS A 35 2.44 -8.34 4.34
CA LYS A 35 1.61 -7.36 5.06
C LYS A 35 2.45 -6.14 5.41
N VAL A 36 1.94 -4.96 5.06
CA VAL A 36 2.53 -3.66 5.38
C VAL A 36 1.57 -2.88 6.26
N THR A 37 2.09 -2.25 7.32
CA THR A 37 1.31 -1.36 8.18
C THR A 37 1.66 0.10 7.88
N THR A 38 0.76 1.03 8.22
CA THR A 38 1.01 2.47 8.05
C THR A 38 2.18 3.02 8.88
N ASP A 39 2.77 2.20 9.76
CA ASP A 39 3.99 2.53 10.50
C ASP A 39 5.18 2.87 9.60
N ILE A 40 5.22 2.32 8.38
CA ILE A 40 6.29 2.61 7.41
C ILE A 40 6.34 4.08 6.98
N PHE A 41 5.27 4.85 7.23
CA PHE A 41 5.19 6.27 6.88
C PHE A 41 5.81 7.18 7.96
N LYS A 42 6.11 6.66 9.15
CA LYS A 42 6.65 7.47 10.25
C LYS A 42 7.99 8.09 9.86
N GLY A 43 8.11 9.40 10.07
CA GLY A 43 9.31 10.17 9.71
C GLY A 43 9.53 10.37 8.20
N LYS A 44 8.59 9.94 7.35
CA LYS A 44 8.66 10.12 5.89
C LYS A 44 7.57 11.08 5.42
N LYS A 45 7.88 11.88 4.39
CA LYS A 45 6.86 12.53 3.58
C LYS A 45 6.39 11.53 2.52
N VAL A 46 5.11 11.18 2.54
CA VAL A 46 4.52 10.12 1.71
C VAL A 46 3.34 10.66 0.93
N VAL A 47 3.19 10.22 -0.32
CA VAL A 47 2.02 10.48 -1.16
C VAL A 47 1.24 9.17 -1.30
N ILE A 48 -0.06 9.20 -0.97
CA ILE A 48 -0.96 8.05 -1.09
C ILE A 48 -2.07 8.41 -2.05
N PHE A 49 -2.29 7.59 -3.07
CA PHE A 49 -3.38 7.72 -4.02
C PHE A 49 -4.17 6.41 -4.04
N ALA A 50 -5.50 6.51 -4.05
CA ALA A 50 -6.39 5.37 -4.16
C ALA A 50 -6.99 5.33 -5.57
N VAL A 51 -6.87 4.18 -6.23
CA VAL A 51 -7.46 3.94 -7.55
C VAL A 51 -8.63 2.98 -7.36
N PRO A 52 -9.85 3.33 -7.79
CA PRO A 52 -10.97 2.39 -7.79
C PRO A 52 -10.63 1.19 -8.67
N GLY A 53 -10.54 0.00 -8.05
CA GLY A 53 -10.42 -1.25 -8.77
C GLY A 53 -11.80 -1.78 -9.16
N ALA A 54 -11.93 -2.36 -10.34
CA ALA A 54 -13.11 -3.16 -10.68
C ALA A 54 -13.03 -4.49 -9.91
N SER A 55 -13.73 -4.59 -8.78
CA SER A 55 -14.01 -5.87 -8.14
C SER A 55 -15.15 -6.54 -8.90
N ARG A 56 -14.83 -7.57 -9.71
CA ARG A 56 -15.81 -8.53 -10.20
C ARG A 56 -15.85 -9.74 -9.28
#